data_AF-A0A7Y3DCC1-F1
#
_entry.id   AF-A0A7Y3DCC1-F1
#
_cell.length_a   1.000
_cell.length_b   1.000
_cell.length_c   1.000
_cell.angle_alpha   90.00
_cell.angle_beta   90.00
_cell.angle_gamma   90.00
#
_symmetry.space_group_name_H-M   'P 1'
#
loop_
_entity.id
_entity.type
_entity.pdbx_description
1 polymer ?
#
loop_
_entity_poly.entity_id
_entity_poly.type
_entity_poly.pdbx_seq_one_letter_code
_entity_poly.pdbx_strand_id
1 'polypeptide(L)'
;MESEAFTLVCEHLIQNTGLEPPAARGTVRLALKEAGLDAASVSAGQMRVVVTKLLPVELRSLRIADVEGHCHTLEGRLARLAKSGSRTDDTPERVFERIGRS
;
A
#
# COMPACT_ATOMS: atom_id res chain seq x y z
N MET A 1 14.94 -0.49 -3.28
CA MET A 1 14.05 -1.62 -2.96
C MET A 1 12.67 -1.04 -2.69
N GLU A 2 11.61 -1.65 -3.22
CA GLU A 2 10.23 -1.14 -3.06
C GLU A 2 9.60 -1.74 -1.79
N SER A 3 8.69 -1.00 -1.14
CA SER A 3 7.99 -1.50 0.07
C SER A 3 7.07 -2.67 -0.25
N GLU A 4 6.79 -3.51 0.75
CA GLU A 4 5.86 -4.64 0.61
C GLU A 4 4.45 -4.17 0.25
N ALA A 5 3.99 -3.06 0.85
CA ALA A 5 2.69 -2.47 0.56
C ALA A 5 2.59 -1.99 -0.91
N PHE A 6 3.65 -1.38 -1.44
CA PHE A 6 3.71 -0.98 -2.84
C PHE A 6 3.68 -2.18 -3.78
N THR A 7 4.51 -3.18 -3.52
CA THR A 7 4.59 -4.40 -4.33
C THR A 7 3.23 -5.11 -4.38
N LEU A 8 2.57 -5.26 -3.23
CA LEU A 8 1.25 -5.89 -3.14
C LEU A 8 0.20 -5.21 -4.01
N VAL A 9 0.17 -3.87 -4.01
CA VAL A 9 -0.78 -3.10 -4.82
C VAL A 9 -0.47 -3.26 -6.30
N CYS A 10 0.80 -3.14 -6.70
CA CYS A 10 1.21 -3.29 -8.10
C CYS A 10 0.87 -4.67 -8.64
N GLU A 11 1.16 -5.74 -7.89
CA GLU A 11 0.84 -7.11 -8.28
C GLU A 11 -0.66 -7.32 -8.46
N HIS A 12 -1.48 -6.77 -7.57
CA HIS A 12 -2.93 -6.85 -7.73
C HIS A 12 -3.40 -6.20 -9.04
N LEU A 13 -2.91 -5.00 -9.36
CA LEU A 13 -3.29 -4.31 -10.59
C LEU A 13 -2.87 -5.09 -11.83
N ILE A 14 -1.61 -5.56 -11.87
CA ILE A 14 -1.10 -6.37 -12.99
C ILE A 14 -1.97 -7.61 -13.22
N GLN A 15 -2.33 -8.31 -12.15
CA GLN A 15 -3.09 -9.56 -12.23
C GLN A 15 -4.57 -9.37 -12.58
N ASN A 16 -5.15 -8.22 -12.28
CA ASN A 16 -6.62 -8.05 -12.28
C ASN A 16 -7.14 -6.94 -13.21
N THR A 17 -6.28 -6.08 -13.75
CA THR A 17 -6.72 -4.93 -14.56
C THR A 17 -6.14 -4.91 -15.98
N GLY A 18 -5.33 -5.91 -16.35
CA GLY A 18 -4.66 -5.98 -17.66
C GLY A 18 -3.55 -4.94 -17.86
N LEU A 19 -3.17 -4.21 -16.80
CA LEU A 19 -2.05 -3.26 -16.85
C LEU A 19 -0.73 -4.02 -16.93
N GLU A 20 0.12 -3.61 -17.86
CA GLU A 20 1.49 -4.11 -17.91
C GLU A 20 2.30 -3.67 -16.68
N PRO A 21 3.33 -4.42 -16.25
CA PRO A 21 4.07 -4.15 -15.03
C PRO A 21 4.62 -2.72 -14.90
N PRO A 22 5.20 -2.09 -15.95
CA PRO A 22 5.65 -0.71 -15.88
C PRO A 22 4.50 0.29 -15.69
N ALA A 23 3.35 0.04 -16.34
CA ALA A 23 2.19 0.91 -16.26
C ALA A 23 1.57 0.88 -14.84
N ALA A 24 1.35 -0.32 -14.29
CA ALA A 24 0.83 -0.47 -12.93
C ALA A 24 1.73 0.23 -11.89
N ARG A 25 3.05 0.03 -11.98
CA ARG A 25 4.02 0.69 -11.09
C ARG A 25 4.02 2.21 -11.26
N GLY A 26 3.96 2.70 -12.50
CA GLY A 26 3.89 4.13 -12.80
C GLY A 26 2.67 4.79 -12.19
N THR A 27 1.50 4.16 -12.34
CA THR A 27 0.23 4.62 -11.77
C THR A 27 0.26 4.69 -10.25
N VAL A 28 0.74 3.64 -9.57
CA VAL A 28 0.82 3.64 -8.10
C VAL A 28 1.81 4.68 -7.60
N ARG A 29 2.96 4.86 -8.28
CA ARG A 29 3.94 5.92 -7.95
C ARG A 29 3.37 7.31 -8.13
N LEU A 30 2.56 7.53 -9.17
CA LEU A 30 1.90 8.81 -9.39
C LEU A 30 0.95 9.14 -8.24
N ALA A 31 0.07 8.21 -7.86
CA ALA A 31 -0.85 8.37 -6.74
C ALA A 31 -0.10 8.58 -5.39
N LEU A 32 1.03 7.89 -5.18
CA LEU A 32 1.87 8.13 -4.00
C LEU A 32 2.49 9.52 -3.99
N LYS A 33 2.98 9.98 -5.14
CA LYS A 33 3.61 11.30 -5.27
C LYS A 33 2.62 12.42 -4.94
N GLU A 34 1.36 12.29 -5.34
CA GLU A 34 0.29 13.23 -4.97
C GLU A 34 0.02 13.29 -3.46
N ALA A 35 0.26 12.18 -2.75
CA ALA A 35 0.19 12.12 -1.30
C ALA A 35 1.49 12.53 -0.57
N GLY A 36 2.55 12.89 -1.31
CA GLY A 36 3.88 13.16 -0.74
C GLY A 36 4.56 11.91 -0.15
N LEU A 37 4.22 10.72 -0.64
CA LEU A 37 4.73 9.44 -0.17
C LEU A 37 5.73 8.84 -1.16
N ASP A 38 6.63 7.99 -0.66
CA ASP A 38 7.62 7.28 -1.47
C ASP A 38 7.36 5.77 -1.51
N ALA A 39 7.56 5.16 -2.67
CA ALA A 39 7.29 3.74 -2.90
C ALA A 39 8.18 2.80 -2.06
N ALA A 40 9.38 3.24 -1.66
CA ALA A 40 10.31 2.44 -0.87
C ALA A 40 9.96 2.42 0.62
N SER A 41 9.27 3.45 1.14
CA SER A 41 9.02 3.62 2.59
C SER A 41 7.55 3.65 3.00
N VAL A 42 6.62 3.66 2.03
CA VAL A 42 5.19 3.71 2.33
C VAL A 42 4.72 2.49 3.15
N SER A 43 4.08 2.78 4.30
CA SER A 43 3.48 1.75 5.15
C SER A 43 2.15 1.24 4.60
N ALA A 44 1.70 0.08 5.08
CA ALA A 44 0.38 -0.45 4.72
C ALA A 44 -0.77 0.51 5.09
N GLY A 45 -0.67 1.22 6.21
CA GLY A 45 -1.67 2.21 6.63
C GLY A 45 -1.74 3.41 5.69
N GLN A 46 -0.60 3.98 5.32
CA GLN A 46 -0.52 5.08 4.35
C GLN A 46 -1.00 4.63 2.96
N MET A 47 -0.61 3.43 2.52
CA MET A 47 -1.08 2.86 1.27
C MET A 47 -2.60 2.68 1.25
N ARG A 48 -3.24 2.31 2.37
CA ARG A 48 -4.72 2.24 2.45
C ARG A 48 -5.39 3.58 2.14
N VAL A 49 -4.83 4.68 2.62
CA VAL A 49 -5.36 6.01 2.29
C VAL A 49 -5.21 6.29 0.79
N VAL A 50 -4.06 5.95 0.22
CA VAL A 50 -3.79 6.14 -1.22
C VAL A 50 -4.76 5.33 -2.08
N VAL A 51 -4.94 4.02 -1.79
CA VAL A 51 -5.84 3.16 -2.59
C VAL A 51 -7.32 3.54 -2.45
N THR A 52 -7.71 4.22 -1.37
CA THR A 52 -9.11 4.64 -1.14
C THR A 52 -9.41 6.05 -1.62
N LYS A 53 -8.40 6.92 -1.73
CA LYS A 53 -8.60 8.35 -2.05
C LYS A 53 -8.05 8.78 -3.40
N LEU A 54 -6.89 8.24 -3.80
CA LEU A 54 -6.16 8.74 -4.97
C LEU A 54 -6.13 7.73 -6.11
N LEU A 55 -5.83 6.45 -5.81
CA LEU A 55 -5.77 5.41 -6.82
C LEU A 55 -7.07 5.26 -7.66
N PRO A 56 -8.30 5.43 -7.11
CA PRO A 56 -9.50 5.36 -7.92
C PRO A 56 -9.55 6.40 -9.05
N VAL A 57 -8.97 7.58 -8.83
CA VAL A 57 -8.92 8.65 -9.86
C VAL A 57 -8.04 8.19 -11.02
N GLU A 58 -6.86 7.68 -10.71
CA GLU A 58 -5.91 7.19 -11.71
C GLU A 58 -6.45 5.99 -12.50
N LEU A 59 -7.06 5.02 -11.83
CA LEU A 59 -7.62 3.84 -12.48
C LEU A 59 -8.78 4.19 -13.42
N ARG A 60 -9.64 5.15 -13.03
CA ARG A 60 -10.71 5.64 -13.90
C ARG A 60 -10.18 6.38 -15.13
N SER A 61 -9.12 7.18 -14.97
CA SER A 61 -8.45 7.85 -16.10
C SER A 61 -7.88 6.86 -17.11
N LEU A 62 -7.47 5.68 -16.64
CA LEU A 62 -7.01 4.56 -17.49
C LEU A 62 -8.15 3.67 -18.01
N ARG A 63 -9.42 4.03 -17.75
CA ARG A 63 -10.61 3.25 -18.13
C ARG A 63 -10.63 1.82 -17.61
N ILE A 64 -10.02 1.58 -16.44
CA ILE A 64 -10.11 0.30 -15.75
C ILE A 64 -11.55 0.09 -15.27
N ALA A 65 -12.09 -1.10 -15.51
CA ALA A 65 -13.41 -1.51 -15.01
C ALA A 65 -13.34 -1.86 -13.52
N ASP A 66 -14.49 -1.85 -12.83
CA ASP A 66 -14.63 -2.26 -11.43
C ASP A 66 -13.60 -1.65 -10.46
N VAL A 67 -13.30 -0.35 -10.63
CA VAL A 67 -12.33 0.37 -9.81
C VAL A 67 -12.60 0.23 -8.32
N GLU A 68 -13.88 0.32 -7.92
CA GLU A 68 -14.28 0.17 -6.51
C GLU A 68 -13.99 -1.24 -5.98
N GLY A 69 -14.26 -2.29 -6.78
CA GLY A 69 -13.97 -3.68 -6.41
C GLY A 69 -12.47 -3.91 -6.18
N HIS A 70 -11.62 -3.36 -7.05
CA HIS A 70 -10.16 -3.40 -6.89
C HIS A 70 -9.70 -2.66 -5.62
N CYS A 71 -10.16 -1.42 -5.43
CA CYS A 71 -9.78 -0.61 -4.27
C CYS A 71 -10.25 -1.22 -2.95
N HIS A 72 -11.47 -1.76 -2.89
CA HIS A 72 -12.00 -2.47 -1.73
C HIS A 72 -11.19 -3.74 -1.40
N THR A 73 -10.86 -4.52 -2.44
CA THR A 73 -10.02 -5.72 -2.28
C THR A 73 -8.64 -5.37 -1.74
N LEU A 74 -8.01 -4.33 -2.30
CA LEU A 74 -6.71 -3.83 -1.87
C LEU A 74 -6.73 -3.32 -0.43
N GLU A 75 -7.77 -2.58 -0.04
CA GLU A 75 -7.94 -2.10 1.32
C GLU A 75 -7.92 -3.26 2.33
N GLY A 76 -8.69 -4.33 2.05
CA GLY A 76 -8.73 -5.52 2.89
C GLY A 76 -7.39 -6.24 2.99
N ARG A 77 -6.67 -6.37 1.86
CA ARG A 77 -5.32 -6.98 1.84
C ARG A 77 -4.31 -6.16 2.63
N LEU A 78 -4.31 -4.83 2.47
CA LEU A 78 -3.41 -3.93 3.19
C LEU A 78 -3.74 -3.89 4.69
N ALA A 79 -5.02 -3.99 5.07
CA ALA A 79 -5.41 -4.08 6.48
C ALA A 79 -4.86 -5.36 7.14
N ARG A 80 -4.82 -6.49 6.39
CA ARG A 80 -4.18 -7.73 6.86
C ARG A 80 -2.67 -7.57 6.96
N LEU A 81 -2.04 -6.94 5.95
CA LEU A 81 -0.60 -6.68 5.97
C LEU A 81 -0.18 -5.83 7.17
N ALA A 82 -0.94 -4.77 7.48
CA ALA A 82 -0.69 -3.93 8.66
C ALA A 82 -0.74 -4.73 9.97
N LYS A 83 -1.69 -5.66 10.10
CA LYS A 83 -1.82 -6.55 11.27
C LYS A 83 -0.68 -7.56 11.37
N SER A 84 -0.17 -8.06 10.23
CA SER A 84 0.95 -9.00 10.20
C SER A 84 2.28 -8.33 10.55
N GLY A 85 2.54 -7.12 10.05
CA GLY A 85 3.72 -6.33 10.42
C GLY A 85 3.74 -5.90 11.89
N SER A 86 2.56 -5.71 12.49
CA SER A 86 2.42 -5.38 13.92
C SER A 86 2.78 -6.52 14.87
N ARG A 87 2.95 -7.77 14.41
CA ARG A 87 3.34 -8.89 15.28
C ARG A 87 4.82 -8.90 15.68
N THR A 88 5.65 -8.06 15.07
CA THR A 88 7.11 -8.09 15.29
C THR A 88 7.65 -6.92 16.11
N ASP A 89 6.84 -5.88 16.37
CA ASP A 89 7.32 -4.62 16.97
C ASP A 89 6.64 -4.16 18.28
N ASP A 90 5.68 -4.91 18.83
CA ASP A 90 5.07 -4.57 20.13
C ASP A 90 5.03 -5.78 21.07
N THR A 91 6.22 -6.22 21.49
CA THR A 91 6.34 -6.91 22.78
C THR A 91 6.58 -5.87 23.86
N PRO A 92 5.73 -5.74 24.89
CA PRO A 92 5.95 -4.82 26.01
C PRO A 92 7.34 -4.99 26.63
N GLU A 93 7.92 -6.20 26.54
CA GLU A 93 9.28 -6.53 26.92
C GLU A 93 10.35 -5.58 26.32
N ARG A 94 10.21 -5.13 25.06
CA ARG A 94 11.16 -4.18 24.44
C ARG A 94 10.98 -2.73 24.90
N VAL A 95 9.78 -2.36 25.37
CA VAL A 95 9.54 -1.03 25.96
C VAL A 95 10.23 -0.93 27.32
N PHE A 96 10.18 -1.99 28.13
CA PHE A 96 10.85 -2.04 29.43
C PHE A 96 12.38 -2.04 29.32
N GLU A 97 12.97 -2.72 28.32
CA GLU A 97 14.42 -2.67 28.08
C GLU A 97 14.94 -1.26 27.75
N ARG A 98 14.14 -0.43 27.07
CA ARG A 98 14.53 0.94 26.72
C ARG A 98 14.53 1.90 27.91
N ILE A 99 13.64 1.68 28.88
CA ILE A 99 13.51 2.55 30.06
C ILE A 99 14.57 2.21 31.13
N GLY A 100 15.10 0.98 31.15
CA GLY A 100 16.14 0.55 32.10
C GLY A 100 17.58 1.00 31.79
N ARG A 101 17.80 1.88 30.81
CA ARG A 101 19.14 2.36 30.39
C ARG A 101 19.34 3.88 30.47
N SER A 102 18.56 4.59 31.29
CA SER A 102 18.82 5.98 31.68
C SER A 102 19.20 6.08 33.15
#